data_AF-A0A830CYF0-F1
#
_entry.id   AF-A0A830CYF0-F1
#
_cell.length_a   1.000
_cell.length_b   1.000
_cell.length_c   1.000
_cell.angle_alpha   90.00
_cell.angle_beta   90.00
_cell.angle_gamma   90.00
#
_symmetry.space_group_name_H-M   'P 1'
#
loop_
_entity.id
_entity.type
_entity.pdbx_description
1 polymer ?
#
loop_
_entity_poly.entity_id
_entity_poly.type
_entity_poly.pdbx_seq_one_letter_code
_entity_poly.pdbx_strand_id
1 'polypeptide(L)'
;MEKYFGNAYRGDPGVPHADPDRFVNIWIGSAAFSALTWFNPYMWQLSNQFNWHDKAMLFEQYHWKKARAKNQPYKFKWNEMSKDVRDSYYLNWPVYFK
;
A
#
# COMPACT_ATOMS: atom_id res chain seq x y z
N MET A 1 19.50 7.98 -33.11
CA MET A 1 18.81 6.81 -32.51
C MET A 1 18.70 5.75 -33.59
N GLU A 2 19.77 4.99 -33.82
CA GLU A 2 19.98 4.25 -35.06
C GLU A 2 19.71 2.75 -34.89
N LYS A 3 18.92 2.21 -35.84
CA LYS A 3 18.66 0.79 -36.17
C LYS A 3 18.06 -0.13 -35.10
N TYR A 4 18.50 -0.09 -33.84
CA TYR A 4 18.00 -1.01 -32.80
C TYR A 4 16.54 -0.72 -32.38
N PHE A 5 16.15 0.55 -32.33
CA PHE A 5 14.78 0.95 -31.99
C PHE A 5 13.88 1.15 -33.23
N GLY A 6 14.43 1.07 -34.44
CA GLY A 6 13.67 1.37 -35.67
C GLY A 6 12.70 0.28 -36.10
N ASN A 7 13.01 -0.99 -35.81
CA ASN A 7 12.16 -2.13 -36.18
C ASN A 7 11.10 -2.47 -35.12
N ALA A 8 11.40 -2.34 -33.82
CA ALA A 8 10.44 -2.65 -32.75
C ALA A 8 9.26 -1.65 -32.68
N TYR A 9 9.45 -0.43 -33.20
CA TYR A 9 8.45 0.64 -33.17
C TYR A 9 7.74 0.86 -34.52
N ARG A 10 8.04 0.06 -35.53
CA ARG A 10 7.41 0.14 -36.86
C ARG A 10 6.18 -0.74 -36.94
N GLY A 11 5.14 -0.39 -36.17
CA GLY A 11 3.76 -0.78 -36.45
C GLY A 11 3.49 -2.26 -36.75
N ASP A 12 4.27 -3.17 -36.16
CA ASP A 12 3.95 -4.60 -36.21
C ASP A 12 2.58 -4.78 -35.52
N PRO A 13 1.57 -5.36 -36.21
CA PRO A 13 0.24 -5.58 -35.63
C PRO A 13 0.27 -6.41 -34.35
N GLY A 14 1.36 -7.16 -34.09
CA GLY A 14 1.59 -7.89 -32.85
C GLY A 14 2.13 -7.03 -31.69
N VAL A 15 2.55 -5.79 -31.94
CA VAL A 15 3.05 -4.85 -30.93
C VAL A 15 1.87 -4.07 -30.34
N PRO A 16 1.60 -4.15 -29.02
CA PRO A 16 0.40 -3.59 -28.38
C PRO A 16 0.17 -2.08 -28.55
N HIS A 17 1.16 -1.34 -29.09
CA HIS A 17 1.16 0.10 -29.29
C HIS A 17 0.83 0.55 -30.73
N ALA A 18 0.61 -0.38 -31.66
CA ALA A 18 0.35 -0.08 -33.08
C ALA A 18 -1.13 0.19 -33.41
N ASP A 19 -2.04 -0.17 -32.50
CA ASP A 19 -3.48 0.05 -32.63
C ASP A 19 -3.84 1.44 -32.07
N PRO A 20 -4.43 2.37 -32.87
CA PRO A 20 -4.79 3.71 -32.42
C PRO A 20 -5.68 3.74 -31.17
N ASP A 21 -6.61 2.78 -31.05
CA ASP A 21 -7.50 2.69 -29.90
C ASP A 21 -6.76 2.25 -28.64
N ARG A 22 -5.75 1.38 -28.78
CA ARG A 22 -4.88 0.98 -27.67
C ARG A 22 -3.89 2.08 -27.30
N PHE A 23 -3.39 2.82 -28.28
CA PHE A 23 -2.46 3.92 -28.06
C PHE A 23 -3.09 4.98 -27.15
N VAL A 24 -4.31 5.45 -27.46
CA VAL A 24 -5.02 6.44 -26.64
C VAL A 24 -5.25 5.93 -25.22
N ASN A 25 -5.68 4.68 -25.06
CA ASN A 25 -5.89 4.06 -23.75
C ASN A 25 -4.60 4.00 -22.91
N ILE A 26 -3.46 3.70 -23.54
CA ILE A 26 -2.16 3.65 -22.88
C ILE A 26 -1.74 5.05 -22.41
N TRP A 27 -1.92 6.08 -23.23
CA TRP A 27 -1.61 7.46 -22.85
C TRP A 27 -2.46 7.96 -21.69
N ILE A 28 -3.76 7.66 -21.69
CA ILE A 28 -4.66 8.03 -20.58
C ILE A 28 -4.19 7.35 -19.28
N GLY A 29 -3.88 6.06 -19.34
CA GLY A 29 -3.37 5.32 -18.18
C GLY A 29 -2.05 5.89 -17.65
N SER A 30 -1.09 6.15 -18.54
CA SER A 30 0.21 6.74 -18.15
C SER A 30 0.06 8.16 -17.61
N ALA A 31 -0.74 9.01 -18.24
CA ALA A 31 -0.97 10.38 -17.79
C ALA A 31 -1.67 10.43 -16.43
N ALA A 32 -2.69 9.59 -16.22
CA ALA A 32 -3.38 9.46 -14.93
C ALA A 32 -2.41 8.98 -13.83
N PHE A 33 -1.61 7.95 -14.11
CA PHE A 33 -0.60 7.45 -13.17
C PHE A 33 0.45 8.51 -12.84
N SER A 34 0.97 9.23 -13.83
CA SER A 34 1.93 10.32 -13.64
C SER A 34 1.35 11.47 -12.81
N ALA A 35 0.12 11.90 -13.06
CA ALA A 35 -0.52 12.94 -12.26
C ALA A 35 -0.68 12.49 -10.80
N LEU A 36 -1.21 11.29 -10.57
CA LEU A 36 -1.41 10.74 -9.23
C LEU A 36 -0.10 10.61 -8.45
N THR A 37 0.96 10.11 -9.10
CA THR A 37 2.29 9.98 -8.48
C THR A 37 3.00 11.32 -8.28
N TRP A 38 2.72 12.34 -9.09
CA TRP A 38 3.24 13.69 -8.88
C TRP A 38 2.64 14.36 -7.63
N PHE A 39 1.33 14.20 -7.42
CA PHE A 39 0.66 14.73 -6.22
C PHE A 39 0.90 13.87 -4.97
N ASN A 40 1.10 12.56 -5.14
CA ASN A 40 1.35 11.63 -4.05
C ASN A 40 2.50 10.66 -4.41
N PRO A 41 3.77 11.07 -4.22
CA PRO A 41 4.92 10.25 -4.59
C PRO A 41 5.07 8.96 -3.77
N TYR A 42 4.31 8.83 -2.68
CA TYR A 42 4.31 7.67 -1.79
C TYR A 42 3.01 6.87 -1.87
N MET A 43 2.31 6.86 -3.01
CA MET A 43 1.13 6.01 -3.19
C MET A 43 1.37 4.53 -2.86
N TRP A 44 2.58 4.02 -3.06
CA TRP A 44 2.98 2.66 -2.68
C TRP A 44 2.99 2.43 -1.16
N GLN A 45 2.96 3.48 -0.34
CA GLN A 45 2.78 3.40 1.11
C GLN A 45 1.31 3.38 1.54
N LEU A 46 0.35 3.60 0.63
CA LEU A 46 -1.09 3.55 0.95
C LEU A 46 -1.50 2.20 1.54
N SER A 47 -0.86 1.10 1.10
CA SER A 47 -1.07 -0.24 1.66
C SER A 47 -0.61 -0.37 3.12
N ASN A 48 0.32 0.48 3.57
CA ASN A 48 0.84 0.53 4.94
C ASN A 48 0.26 1.68 5.77
N GLN A 49 -0.54 2.58 5.18
CA GLN A 49 -1.14 3.70 5.91
C GLN A 49 -2.26 3.26 6.86
N PHE A 50 -2.90 2.11 6.60
CA PHE A 50 -4.00 1.60 7.41
C PHE A 50 -3.62 0.29 8.10
N ASN A 51 -2.75 0.38 9.10
CA ASN A 51 -2.53 -0.73 10.02
C ASN A 51 -3.61 -0.71 11.11
N TRP A 52 -4.54 -1.67 11.06
CA TRP A 52 -5.58 -1.82 12.07
C TRP A 52 -4.99 -1.96 13.49
N HIS A 53 -3.83 -2.60 13.60
CA HIS A 53 -3.16 -2.78 14.88
C HIS A 53 -2.67 -1.47 15.48
N ASP A 54 -2.15 -0.54 14.69
CA ASP A 54 -1.72 0.78 15.19
C ASP A 54 -2.91 1.56 15.76
N LYS A 55 -4.08 1.46 15.12
CA LYS A 55 -5.32 2.05 15.65
C LYS A 55 -5.77 1.39 16.94
N ALA A 56 -5.68 0.06 17.04
CA ALA A 56 -6.02 -0.66 18.27
C ALA A 56 -5.09 -0.27 19.43
N MET A 57 -3.78 -0.13 19.17
CA MET A 57 -2.79 0.32 20.16
C MET A 57 -3.03 1.77 20.61
N LEU A 58 -3.34 2.68 19.68
CA LEU A 58 -3.69 4.07 20.01
C LEU A 58 -4.97 4.14 20.87
N PHE A 59 -5.98 3.33 20.54
CA PHE A 59 -7.19 3.21 21.33
C PHE A 59 -6.91 2.72 22.76
N GLU A 60 -6.11 1.66 22.88
CA GLU A 60 -5.69 1.12 24.18
C GLU A 60 -4.90 2.16 25.00
N GLN A 61 -3.95 2.86 24.37
CA GLN A 61 -3.18 3.92 25.00
C GLN A 61 -4.07 5.06 25.51
N TYR A 62 -5.10 5.45 24.74
CA TYR A 62 -6.05 6.47 25.15
C TYR A 62 -6.83 6.07 26.42
N HIS A 63 -7.33 4.84 26.47
CA HIS A 63 -8.05 4.33 27.63
C HIS A 63 -7.13 4.18 28.85
N TRP A 64 -5.89 3.75 28.64
CA TRP A 64 -4.90 3.70 29.71
C TRP A 64 -4.60 5.09 30.28
N LYS A 65 -4.39 6.11 29.43
CA LYS A 65 -4.17 7.50 29.88
C LYS A 65 -5.36 8.01 30.71
N LYS A 66 -6.59 7.70 30.30
CA LYS A 66 -7.81 8.02 31.07
C LYS A 66 -7.86 7.31 32.43
N ALA A 67 -7.53 6.02 32.48
CA ALA A 67 -7.50 5.26 33.73
C ALA A 67 -6.42 5.80 34.68
N ARG A 68 -5.24 6.13 34.15
CA ARG A 68 -4.14 6.78 34.89
C ARG A 68 -4.56 8.13 35.47
N ALA A 69 -5.24 8.97 34.69
CA ALA A 69 -5.74 10.26 35.18
C ALA A 69 -6.74 10.11 36.34
N LYS A 70 -7.41 8.96 36.44
CA LYS A 70 -8.32 8.60 37.53
C LYS A 70 -7.67 7.76 38.63
N ASN A 71 -6.35 7.54 38.57
CA ASN A 71 -5.60 6.62 39.45
C ASN A 71 -6.23 5.21 39.54
N GLN A 72 -6.80 4.73 38.43
CA GLN A 72 -7.40 3.40 38.34
C GLN A 72 -6.43 2.41 37.68
N PRO A 73 -6.38 1.15 38.16
CA PRO A 73 -5.63 0.10 37.48
C PRO A 73 -6.25 -0.13 36.09
N TYR A 74 -5.39 -0.29 35.08
CA TYR A 74 -5.80 -0.61 33.72
C TYR A 74 -5.21 -1.94 33.30
N LYS A 75 -6.06 -2.84 32.83
CA LYS A 75 -5.62 -4.12 32.28
C LYS A 75 -5.52 -3.99 30.76
N PHE A 76 -4.32 -4.20 30.23
CA PHE A 76 -4.08 -4.19 28.79
C PHE A 76 -4.74 -5.42 28.15
N LYS A 77 -5.66 -5.15 27.23
CA LYS A 77 -6.39 -6.16 26.46
C LYS A 77 -5.49 -6.81 25.42
N TRP A 78 -4.46 -6.11 24.93
CA TRP A 78 -3.48 -6.69 24.01
C TRP A 78 -2.85 -7.98 24.55
N ASN A 79 -2.54 -8.03 25.84
CA ASN A 79 -1.93 -9.21 26.48
C ASN A 79 -2.93 -10.35 26.73
N GLU A 80 -4.23 -10.09 26.62
CA GLU A 80 -5.28 -11.11 26.73
C GLU A 80 -5.55 -11.81 25.39
N MET A 81 -5.06 -11.24 24.28
CA MET A 81 -5.20 -11.85 22.96
C MET A 81 -4.38 -13.14 22.84
N SER A 82 -4.85 -14.07 22.00
CA SER A 82 -4.13 -15.31 21.73
C SER A 82 -2.73 -15.01 21.19
N LYS A 83 -1.79 -15.92 21.48
CA LYS A 83 -0.41 -15.77 21.01
C LYS A 83 -0.37 -15.65 19.48
N ASP A 84 -1.16 -16.45 18.77
CA ASP A 84 -1.20 -16.44 17.30
C ASP A 84 -1.60 -15.08 16.72
N VAL A 85 -2.54 -14.37 17.36
CA VAL A 85 -2.97 -13.02 16.93
C VAL A 85 -1.92 -11.96 17.28
N ARG A 86 -1.11 -12.18 18.32
CA ARG A 86 0.02 -11.30 18.66
C ARG A 86 1.23 -11.56 17.79
N ASP A 87 1.45 -12.80 17.37
CA ASP A 87 2.57 -13.16 16.50
C ASP A 87 2.30 -12.74 15.05
N SER A 88 1.03 -12.75 14.62
CA SER A 88 0.63 -12.20 13.30
C SER A 88 0.90 -10.70 13.16
N TYR A 89 1.02 -9.96 14.27
CA TYR A 89 1.42 -8.54 14.27
C TYR A 89 2.88 -8.34 13.81
N TYR A 90 3.77 -9.27 14.16
CA TYR A 90 5.19 -9.21 13.78
C TYR A 90 5.47 -9.91 12.44
N LEU A 91 4.56 -10.79 12.02
CA LEU A 91 4.54 -11.36 10.68
C LEU A 91 3.94 -10.33 9.72
N ASN A 92 4.77 -9.38 9.32
CA ASN A 92 4.46 -8.46 8.25
C ASN A 92 3.88 -9.26 7.06
N TRP A 93 2.67 -8.94 6.61
CA TRP A 93 1.97 -9.61 5.50
C TRP A 93 2.84 -9.91 4.25
N PRO A 94 3.90 -9.12 3.91
CA PRO A 94 4.83 -9.46 2.82
C PRO A 94 5.66 -10.73 3.03
N VAL A 95 5.78 -11.26 4.26
CA VAL A 95 6.54 -12.49 4.56
C VAL A 95 5.65 -13.73 4.42
N TYR A 96 4.33 -13.59 4.53
CA TYR A 96 3.38 -14.71 4.51
C TYR A 96 3.06 -15.22 3.08
N PHE A 97 3.29 -14.41 2.05
CA PHE A 97 3.07 -14.76 0.64
C PHE A 97 4.37 -15.11 -0.12
N LYS A 98 5.35 -15.70 0.57
CA LYS A 98 6.58 -16.19 -0.08
C LYS A 98 6.42 -17.62 -0.59
#